data_AF-A0A6I9YYA0-F1
#
_entry.id   AF-A0A6I9YYA0-F1
#
_cell.length_a   1.000
_cell.length_b   1.000
_cell.length_c   1.000
_cell.angle_alpha   90.00
_cell.angle_beta   90.00
_cell.angle_gamma   90.00
#
_symmetry.space_group_name_H-M   'P 1'
#
loop_
_entity.id
_entity.type
_entity.pdbx_description
1 polymer ?
#
loop_
_entity_poly.entity_id
_entity_poly.type
_entity_poly.pdbx_seq_one_letter_code
_entity_poly.pdbx_strand_id
1 'polypeptide(L)'
;MAKRTDYGLQVDYVFRGAEHIVRMTTEGSLLEVEVEDRLTTDQWRGEFDAAFIEDLTHKTGNFKQFGIFCSMLESALAQSSESVTLDLLTYADLEALRNRKIGVGPRHPSAAKTSPLNSKRYLILIYSVEFDRIHYPLPLPYVGKPDPVVLQKVIRELKEELALLKAKPGKDFRDVEIRRLREELQRALEEKQMMESVLLSSREELPVAPKGSGLKEVKILKKVVQTLEEQLTKERAKHQRLAARRLQESRQLADEVGRRPPGLEVPGEGRHPPSAGRAGRVMVLGLRPVTHLELRGSL
;
A
#
# COMPACT_ATOMS: atom_id res chain seq x y z
N MET A 1 18.66 -8.39 26.25
CA MET A 1 18.18 -7.89 24.94
C MET A 1 16.81 -7.29 25.16
N ALA A 2 16.60 -6.03 24.81
CA ALA A 2 15.28 -5.41 24.89
C ALA A 2 14.32 -6.04 23.87
N LYS A 3 13.11 -6.40 24.29
CA LYS A 3 12.02 -6.80 23.39
C LYS A 3 10.99 -5.67 23.37
N ARG A 4 10.74 -5.11 22.18
CA ARG A 4 9.56 -4.27 21.94
C ARG A 4 8.37 -5.19 21.68
N THR A 5 7.35 -5.07 22.50
CA THR A 5 5.98 -5.52 22.22
C THR A 5 5.16 -4.31 21.80
N ASP A 6 4.04 -4.51 21.09
CA ASP A 6 3.32 -3.43 20.37
C ASP A 6 2.86 -2.24 21.24
N TYR A 7 2.88 -2.36 22.57
CA TYR A 7 2.52 -1.29 23.51
C TYR A 7 3.52 -1.11 24.68
N GLY A 8 4.72 -1.73 24.65
CA GLY A 8 5.66 -1.65 25.76
C GLY A 8 7.09 -2.15 25.52
N LEU A 9 7.98 -1.75 26.42
CA LEU A 9 9.37 -2.18 26.48
C LEU A 9 9.55 -3.18 27.64
N GLN A 10 10.10 -4.37 27.36
CA GLN A 10 10.55 -5.30 28.40
C GLN A 10 12.06 -5.56 28.28
N VAL A 11 12.79 -5.45 29.39
CA VAL A 11 14.24 -5.68 29.47
C VAL A 11 14.61 -6.44 30.75
N ASP A 12 15.52 -7.41 30.63
CA ASP A 12 16.20 -8.01 31.78
C ASP A 12 17.26 -7.00 32.29
N TYR A 13 17.16 -6.57 33.55
CA TYR A 13 18.04 -5.57 34.17
C TYR A 13 18.62 -6.10 35.49
N VAL A 14 19.89 -5.79 35.78
CA VAL A 14 20.57 -6.26 37.00
C VAL A 14 20.66 -5.14 38.02
N PHE A 15 19.90 -5.25 39.10
CA PHE A 15 19.99 -4.35 40.24
C PHE A 15 20.85 -5.00 41.33
N ARG A 16 22.01 -4.41 41.62
CA ARG A 16 22.88 -4.80 42.76
C ARG A 16 23.29 -6.28 42.78
N GLY A 17 23.39 -6.90 41.59
CA GLY A 17 23.73 -8.31 41.40
C GLY A 17 22.54 -9.27 41.31
N ALA A 18 21.31 -8.79 41.49
CA ALA A 18 20.09 -9.58 41.33
C ALA A 18 19.41 -9.27 39.97
N GLU A 19 19.08 -10.32 39.22
CA GLU A 19 18.38 -10.20 37.93
C GLU A 19 16.89 -9.91 38.14
N HIS A 20 16.41 -8.86 37.49
CA HIS A 20 15.01 -8.46 37.47
C HIS A 20 14.54 -8.32 36.03
N ILE A 21 13.24 -8.51 35.81
CA ILE A 21 12.57 -8.16 34.55
C ILE A 21 11.89 -6.82 34.79
N VAL A 22 12.23 -5.81 34.00
CA VAL A 22 11.57 -4.49 34.05
C VAL A 22 10.70 -4.34 32.81
N ARG A 23 9.45 -3.96 33.02
CA ARG A 23 8.46 -3.65 32.00
C ARG A 23 8.06 -2.19 32.13
N MET A 24 7.99 -1.50 31.00
CA MET A 24 7.53 -0.12 30.88
C MET A 24 6.50 -0.04 29.76
N THR A 25 5.33 0.49 30.06
CA THR A 25 4.24 0.74 29.11
C THR A 25 3.85 2.22 29.22
N THR A 26 3.45 2.82 28.10
CA THR A 26 3.05 4.23 28.06
C THR A 26 1.78 4.37 27.24
N GLU A 27 0.67 4.68 27.91
CA GLU A 27 -0.64 4.87 27.28
C GLU A 27 -1.05 6.34 27.38
N GLY A 28 -0.85 7.10 26.29
CA GLY A 28 -1.11 8.53 26.24
C GLY A 28 -0.28 9.31 27.25
N SER A 29 -0.91 9.72 28.36
CA SER A 29 -0.31 10.49 29.46
C SER A 29 -0.13 9.67 30.75
N LEU A 30 -0.25 8.34 30.67
CA LEU A 30 -0.04 7.40 31.78
C LEU A 30 1.22 6.57 31.52
N LEU A 31 2.13 6.54 32.49
CA LEU A 31 3.32 5.69 32.53
C LEU A 31 3.08 4.58 33.54
N GLU A 32 3.11 3.33 33.09
CA GLU A 32 3.10 2.16 33.96
C GLU A 32 4.48 1.51 33.95
N VAL A 33 4.97 1.18 35.15
CA VAL A 33 6.26 0.53 35.37
C VAL A 33 6.08 -0.67 36.29
N GLU A 34 6.55 -1.82 35.84
CA GLU A 34 6.55 -3.07 36.60
C GLU A 34 7.98 -3.62 36.71
N VAL A 35 8.33 -4.10 37.90
CA VAL A 35 9.59 -4.77 38.19
C VAL A 35 9.28 -6.13 38.81
N GLU A 36 9.82 -7.19 38.22
CA GLU A 36 9.66 -8.57 38.68
C GLU A 36 11.04 -9.16 39.05
N ASP A 37 11.18 -9.71 40.25
CA ASP A 37 12.37 -10.48 40.66
C ASP A 37 12.36 -11.84 39.94
N ARG A 38 13.43 -12.14 39.19
CA ARG A 38 13.51 -13.35 38.35
C ARG A 38 13.59 -14.66 39.14
N LEU A 39 14.06 -14.60 40.39
CA LEU A 39 14.25 -15.77 41.26
C LEU A 39 13.03 -16.00 42.16
N THR A 40 12.48 -14.94 42.74
CA THR A 40 11.36 -15.07 43.69
C THR A 40 9.99 -14.94 43.05
N THR A 41 9.91 -14.41 41.81
CA THR A 41 8.68 -13.97 41.11
C THR A 41 7.85 -12.96 41.90
N ASP A 42 8.49 -12.18 42.77
CA ASP A 42 7.89 -11.03 43.45
C ASP A 42 7.75 -9.86 42.47
N GLN A 43 6.57 -9.23 42.43
CA GLN A 43 6.26 -8.13 41.51
C GLN A 43 5.96 -6.82 42.23
N TRP A 44 6.50 -5.73 41.69
CA TRP A 44 6.22 -4.36 42.11
C TRP A 44 5.77 -3.53 40.91
N ARG A 45 4.61 -2.87 41.02
CA ARG A 45 3.98 -2.11 39.91
C ARG A 45 3.58 -0.73 40.39
N GLY A 46 3.85 0.29 39.58
CA GLY A 46 3.43 1.66 39.80
C GLY A 46 2.87 2.27 38.51
N GLU A 47 1.82 3.07 38.66
CA GLU A 47 1.16 3.81 37.59
C GLU A 47 1.27 5.31 37.92
N PHE A 48 1.72 6.09 36.95
CA PHE A 48 2.12 7.49 37.12
C PHE A 48 1.54 8.33 35.99
N ASP A 49 0.69 9.30 36.31
CA ASP A 49 0.22 10.26 35.31
C ASP A 49 1.26 11.36 35.04
N ALA A 50 1.05 12.11 33.97
CA ALA A 50 1.92 13.22 33.59
C ALA A 50 2.10 14.26 34.72
N ALA A 51 1.02 14.58 35.45
CA ALA A 51 1.06 15.56 36.53
C ALA A 51 1.95 15.10 37.71
N PHE A 52 1.88 13.83 38.09
CA PHE A 52 2.72 13.25 39.13
C PHE A 52 4.21 13.25 38.73
N ILE A 53 4.53 12.87 37.49
CA ILE A 53 5.92 12.87 36.99
C ILE A 53 6.50 14.29 36.91
N GLU A 54 5.69 15.25 36.47
CA GLU A 54 6.09 16.66 36.37
C GLU A 54 6.30 17.29 37.75
N ASP A 55 5.41 17.04 38.72
CA ASP A 55 5.58 17.44 40.12
C ASP A 55 6.78 16.74 40.81
N LEU A 56 6.99 15.44 40.55
CA LEU A 56 8.14 14.68 41.04
C LEU A 56 9.46 15.30 40.57
N THR A 57 9.59 15.60 39.29
CA THR A 57 10.82 16.17 38.71
C THR A 57 11.01 17.64 39.11
N HIS A 58 9.93 18.39 39.30
CA HIS A 58 9.98 19.73 39.87
C HIS A 58 10.49 19.71 41.33
N LYS A 59 10.02 18.78 42.15
CA LYS A 59 10.44 18.59 43.56
C LYS A 59 11.92 18.23 43.71
N THR A 60 12.54 17.59 42.72
CA THR A 60 13.99 17.33 42.72
C THR A 60 14.84 18.53 42.26
N GLY A 61 14.22 19.66 41.89
CA GLY A 61 14.90 20.85 41.41
C GLY A 61 15.37 20.79 39.95
N ASN A 62 14.98 19.75 39.20
CA ASN A 62 15.40 19.57 37.80
C ASN A 62 14.21 19.05 36.97
N PHE A 63 13.32 19.97 36.61
CA PHE A 63 12.07 19.65 35.91
C PHE A 63 12.29 18.86 34.60
N LYS A 64 11.39 17.91 34.33
CA LYS A 64 11.24 17.21 33.05
C LYS A 64 9.76 17.10 32.71
N GLN A 65 9.41 17.46 31.48
CA GLN A 65 8.09 17.14 30.91
C GLN A 65 7.90 15.62 30.85
N PHE A 66 6.67 15.15 31.00
CA PHE A 66 6.34 13.72 31.03
C PHE A 66 6.96 12.91 29.88
N GLY A 67 6.84 13.38 28.63
CA GLY A 67 7.38 12.69 27.46
C GLY A 67 8.91 12.57 27.49
N ILE A 68 9.62 13.60 27.98
CA ILE A 68 11.09 13.57 28.13
C ILE A 68 11.48 12.57 29.22
N PHE A 69 10.75 12.55 30.34
CA PHE A 69 10.99 11.59 31.42
C PHE A 69 10.80 10.13 30.93
N CYS A 70 9.76 9.87 30.14
CA CYS A 70 9.54 8.57 29.53
C CYS A 70 10.69 8.19 28.58
N SER A 71 11.15 9.10 27.71
CA SER A 71 12.30 8.84 26.83
C SER A 71 13.60 8.60 27.60
N MET A 72 13.81 9.29 28.73
CA MET A 72 14.95 9.06 29.63
C MET A 72 14.88 7.66 30.27
N LEU A 73 13.70 7.23 30.72
CA LEU A 73 13.49 5.90 31.30
C LEU A 73 13.66 4.79 30.24
N GLU A 74 13.10 4.97 29.04
CA GLU A 74 13.28 4.05 27.90
C GLU A 74 14.78 3.89 27.57
N SER A 75 15.52 5.01 27.53
CA SER A 75 16.97 5.01 27.25
C SER A 75 17.79 4.36 28.37
N ALA A 76 17.41 4.55 29.63
CA ALA A 76 18.08 3.93 30.78
C ALA A 76 17.83 2.40 30.84
N LEU A 77 16.64 1.95 30.46
CA LEU A 77 16.29 0.53 30.30
C LEU A 77 17.02 -0.10 29.11
N ALA A 78 17.09 0.60 27.98
CA ALA A 78 17.82 0.17 26.80
C ALA A 78 19.35 0.25 26.96
N GLN A 79 19.85 0.91 28.02
CA GLN A 79 21.27 1.22 28.25
C GLN A 79 21.90 1.97 27.06
N SER A 80 21.12 2.83 26.40
CA SER A 80 21.50 3.56 25.17
C SER A 80 22.09 4.95 25.42
N SER A 81 22.16 5.40 26.67
CA SER A 81 22.67 6.72 27.05
C SER A 81 23.42 6.64 28.38
N GLU A 82 24.62 7.20 28.42
CA GLU A 82 25.48 7.22 29.60
C GLU A 82 25.00 8.21 30.68
N SER A 83 24.18 9.20 30.30
CA SER A 83 23.66 10.21 31.22
C SER A 83 22.49 9.73 32.08
N VAL A 84 21.95 8.53 31.83
CA VAL A 84 20.80 7.98 32.57
C VAL A 84 21.06 6.54 33.01
N THR A 85 20.87 6.25 34.30
CA THR A 85 21.02 4.91 34.88
C THR A 85 19.89 4.60 35.86
N LEU A 86 19.69 3.33 36.20
CA LEU A 86 18.65 2.87 37.12
C LEU A 86 19.27 2.17 38.34
N ASP A 87 18.72 2.43 39.52
CA ASP A 87 18.93 1.63 40.74
C ASP A 87 17.58 1.27 41.36
N LEU A 88 17.52 0.17 42.11
CA LEU A 88 16.30 -0.30 42.78
C LEU A 88 16.55 -0.37 44.29
N LEU A 89 15.82 0.45 45.04
CA LEU A 89 16.04 0.62 46.48
C LEU A 89 14.87 0.07 47.31
N THR A 90 15.20 -0.52 48.46
CA THR A 90 14.23 -0.77 49.53
C THR A 90 14.02 0.49 50.38
N TYR A 91 12.99 0.50 51.22
CA TYR A 91 12.83 1.56 52.23
C TYR A 91 14.04 1.63 53.19
N ALA A 92 14.62 0.50 53.57
CA ALA A 92 15.79 0.43 54.43
C ALA A 92 17.05 1.03 53.76
N ASP A 93 17.24 0.83 52.45
CA ASP A 93 18.32 1.48 51.69
C ASP A 93 18.21 3.00 51.70
N LEU A 94 16.98 3.53 51.52
CA LEU A 94 16.71 4.96 51.57
C LEU A 94 17.00 5.55 52.96
N GLU A 95 16.61 4.86 54.04
CA GLU A 95 16.96 5.30 55.40
C GLU A 95 18.48 5.23 55.66
N ALA A 96 19.16 4.20 55.17
CA ALA A 96 20.62 4.08 55.27
C ALA A 96 21.36 5.17 54.47
N LEU A 97 20.84 5.57 53.30
CA LEU A 97 21.36 6.70 52.52
C LEU A 97 21.12 8.04 53.24
N ARG A 98 19.93 8.26 53.79
CA ARG A 98 19.60 9.45 54.60
C ARG A 98 20.54 9.57 55.80
N ASN A 99 20.70 8.51 56.58
CA ASN A 99 21.50 8.52 57.81
C ASN A 99 22.99 8.77 57.50
N ARG A 100 23.52 8.19 56.41
CA ARG A 100 24.88 8.49 55.92
C ARG A 100 25.05 9.95 55.48
N LYS A 101 24.06 10.52 54.75
CA LYS A 101 24.11 11.93 54.30
C LYS A 101 24.06 12.95 55.45
N ILE A 102 23.53 12.56 56.61
CA ILE A 102 23.43 13.42 57.81
C ILE A 102 24.59 13.14 58.81
N GLY A 103 25.54 12.25 58.47
CA GLY A 103 26.71 11.96 59.29
C GLY A 103 26.40 11.20 60.60
N VAL A 104 25.19 10.66 60.75
CA VAL A 104 24.82 9.87 61.93
C VAL A 104 25.36 8.46 61.75
N GLY A 105 26.34 8.10 62.57
CA GLY A 105 26.97 6.77 62.57
C GLY A 105 25.96 5.63 62.75
N PRO A 106 26.32 4.40 62.35
CA PRO A 106 25.39 3.28 62.24
C PRO A 106 24.79 2.91 63.61
N ARG A 107 23.55 3.36 63.85
CA ARG A 107 22.73 2.79 64.93
C ARG A 107 22.34 1.37 64.55
N HIS A 108 22.54 0.46 65.50
CA HIS A 108 22.15 -0.95 65.40
C HIS A 108 20.69 -1.06 64.93
N PRO A 109 20.37 -1.92 63.95
CA PRO A 109 18.99 -2.12 63.54
C PRO A 109 18.21 -2.76 64.69
N SER A 110 17.30 -1.99 65.29
CA SER A 110 16.29 -2.55 66.19
C SER A 110 15.33 -3.42 65.38
N ALA A 111 14.85 -4.52 65.97
CA ALA A 111 14.11 -5.57 65.28
C ALA A 111 13.00 -5.01 64.38
N ALA A 112 13.11 -5.27 63.08
CA ALA A 112 12.23 -4.71 62.06
C ALA A 112 10.79 -5.21 62.28
N LYS A 113 9.93 -4.35 62.81
CA LYS A 113 8.47 -4.54 62.74
C LYS A 113 8.11 -4.64 61.27
N THR A 114 7.39 -5.71 60.88
CA THR A 114 6.97 -5.98 59.50
C THR A 114 5.89 -4.98 59.06
N SER A 115 6.31 -3.75 58.82
CA SER A 115 5.47 -2.68 58.32
C SER A 115 5.22 -2.87 56.81
N PRO A 116 3.99 -2.64 56.29
CA PRO A 116 3.70 -2.68 54.85
C PRO A 116 4.45 -1.62 54.02
N LEU A 117 5.26 -0.77 54.66
CA LEU A 117 6.21 0.12 54.01
C LEU A 117 7.46 -0.62 53.49
N ASN A 118 7.85 -1.75 54.10
CA ASN A 118 9.07 -2.50 53.77
C ASN A 118 8.93 -3.36 52.50
N SER A 119 7.70 -3.70 52.11
CA SER A 119 7.46 -4.42 50.86
C SER A 119 7.64 -3.52 49.63
N LYS A 120 7.52 -2.20 49.75
CA LYS A 120 7.69 -1.27 48.62
C LYS A 120 9.12 -1.31 48.06
N ARG A 121 9.23 -1.00 46.77
CA ARG A 121 10.50 -0.69 46.10
C ARG A 121 10.46 0.73 45.55
N TYR A 122 11.62 1.30 45.31
CA TYR A 122 11.77 2.60 44.68
C TYR A 122 12.72 2.42 43.50
N LEU A 123 12.19 2.51 42.28
CA LEU A 123 13.00 2.56 41.07
C LEU A 123 13.52 4.00 40.93
N ILE A 124 14.84 4.16 40.92
CA ILE A 124 15.48 5.46 40.89
C ILE A 124 16.02 5.71 39.49
N LEU A 125 15.44 6.66 38.76
CA LEU A 125 16.06 7.19 37.55
C LEU A 125 17.13 8.19 37.97
N ILE A 126 18.39 7.86 37.69
CA ILE A 126 19.56 8.67 38.03
C ILE A 126 20.01 9.39 36.77
N TYR A 127 19.77 10.70 36.71
CA TYR A 127 20.25 11.57 35.63
C TYR A 127 21.56 12.23 36.06
N SER A 128 22.64 11.90 35.34
CA SER A 128 24.00 12.39 35.61
C SER A 128 24.50 13.17 34.41
N VAL A 129 24.80 14.45 34.62
CA VAL A 129 25.44 15.35 33.64
C VAL A 129 26.67 16.00 34.29
N GLU A 130 27.41 16.81 33.53
CA GLU A 130 28.74 17.33 33.89
C GLU A 130 28.88 17.87 35.33
N PHE A 131 27.84 18.55 35.85
CA PHE A 131 27.85 19.19 37.17
C PHE A 131 26.72 18.75 38.11
N ASP A 132 25.77 17.94 37.64
CA ASP A 132 24.56 17.56 38.39
C ASP A 132 24.31 16.05 38.37
N ARG A 133 23.84 15.53 39.52
CA ARG A 133 23.37 14.15 39.65
C ARG A 133 22.02 14.09 40.37
N ILE A 134 20.95 14.10 39.58
CA ILE A 134 19.56 14.09 40.06
C ILE A 134 19.04 12.66 40.15
N HIS A 135 18.24 12.40 41.18
CA HIS A 135 17.64 11.11 41.45
C HIS A 135 16.12 11.29 41.50
N TYR A 136 15.39 10.67 40.57
CA TYR A 136 13.93 10.70 40.52
C TYR A 136 13.37 9.37 41.06
N PRO A 137 12.85 9.32 42.30
CA PRO A 137 12.35 8.09 42.91
C PRO A 137 10.91 7.78 42.48
N LEU A 138 10.72 6.71 41.72
CA LEU A 138 9.40 6.14 41.38
C LEU A 138 9.01 5.10 42.44
N PRO A 139 7.99 5.34 43.28
CA PRO A 139 7.54 4.37 44.29
C PRO A 139 6.72 3.25 43.63
N LEU A 140 7.18 2.01 43.79
CA LEU A 140 6.49 0.81 43.29
C LEU A 140 5.90 0.00 44.46
N PRO A 141 4.56 0.07 44.67
CA PRO A 141 3.82 -0.87 45.50
C PRO A 141 4.12 -2.34 45.17
N TYR A 142 4.18 -3.18 46.21
CA TYR A 142 4.28 -4.63 46.05
C TYR A 142 2.91 -5.20 45.71
N VAL A 143 2.83 -5.94 44.59
CA VAL A 143 1.59 -6.55 44.08
C VAL A 143 1.44 -7.98 44.61
N GLY A 144 2.55 -8.67 44.86
CA GLY A 144 2.56 -10.08 45.24
C GLY A 144 3.36 -10.93 44.25
N LYS A 145 3.05 -12.22 44.23
CA LYS A 145 3.45 -13.15 43.18
C LYS A 145 2.25 -13.42 42.27
N PRO A 146 2.44 -13.64 40.96
CA PRO A 146 1.34 -14.01 40.08
C PRO A 146 0.73 -15.34 40.55
N ASP A 147 -0.61 -15.41 40.62
CA ASP A 147 -1.32 -16.63 41.04
C ASP A 147 -1.02 -17.78 40.05
N PRO A 148 -0.47 -18.92 40.51
CA PRO A 148 -0.17 -20.06 39.63
C PRO A 148 -1.41 -20.61 38.92
N VAL A 149 -2.62 -20.47 39.49
CA VAL A 149 -3.87 -20.92 38.86
C VAL A 149 -4.22 -20.02 37.66
N VAL A 150 -4.08 -18.69 37.84
CA VAL A 150 -4.27 -17.71 36.75
C VAL A 150 -3.22 -17.93 35.67
N LEU A 151 -1.96 -18.10 36.05
CA LEU A 151 -0.86 -18.35 35.09
C LEU A 151 -1.07 -19.66 34.32
N GLN A 152 -1.50 -20.75 34.97
CA GLN A 152 -1.83 -22.00 34.29
C GLN A 152 -3.02 -21.86 33.34
N LYS A 153 -4.06 -21.08 33.71
CA LYS A 153 -5.19 -20.77 32.85
C LYS A 153 -4.73 -20.03 31.58
N VAL A 154 -3.94 -18.96 31.74
CA VAL A 154 -3.38 -18.19 30.61
C VAL A 154 -2.46 -19.06 29.74
N ILE A 155 -1.61 -19.91 30.34
CA ILE A 155 -0.77 -20.86 29.59
C ILE A 155 -1.63 -21.85 28.79
N ARG A 156 -2.76 -22.31 29.33
CA ARG A 156 -3.69 -23.19 28.61
C ARG A 156 -4.35 -22.45 27.44
N GLU A 157 -4.90 -21.26 27.69
CA GLU A 157 -5.56 -20.42 26.68
C GLU A 157 -4.60 -20.05 25.54
N LEU A 158 -3.37 -19.62 25.85
CA LEU A 158 -2.33 -19.36 24.84
C LEU A 158 -1.90 -20.63 24.08
N LYS A 159 -1.87 -21.79 24.72
CA LYS A 159 -1.59 -23.07 24.04
C LYS A 159 -2.75 -23.47 23.11
N GLU A 160 -3.99 -23.25 23.51
CA GLU A 160 -5.19 -23.49 22.70
C GLU A 160 -5.25 -22.52 21.51
N GLU A 161 -4.95 -21.24 21.71
CA GLU A 161 -4.86 -20.25 20.62
C GLU A 161 -3.71 -20.60 19.65
N LEU A 162 -2.52 -20.96 20.16
CA LEU A 162 -1.42 -21.43 19.32
C LEU A 162 -1.77 -22.72 18.57
N ALA A 163 -2.54 -23.63 19.17
CA ALA A 163 -3.04 -24.83 18.51
C ALA A 163 -4.03 -24.47 17.39
N LEU A 164 -4.97 -23.55 17.65
CA LEU A 164 -5.96 -23.08 16.68
C LEU A 164 -5.31 -22.30 15.52
N LEU A 165 -4.31 -21.46 15.80
CA LEU A 165 -3.54 -20.73 14.79
C LEU A 165 -2.66 -21.67 13.95
N LYS A 166 -2.13 -22.76 14.53
CA LYS A 166 -1.44 -23.83 13.79
C LYS A 166 -2.38 -24.72 12.99
N ALA A 167 -3.60 -24.95 13.50
CA ALA A 167 -4.63 -25.76 12.86
C ALA A 167 -5.49 -24.99 11.84
N LYS A 168 -5.29 -23.66 11.69
CA LYS A 168 -5.93 -22.89 10.62
C LYS A 168 -5.53 -23.48 9.26
N PRO A 169 -6.48 -23.98 8.44
CA PRO A 169 -6.21 -24.70 7.19
C PRO A 169 -5.65 -23.79 6.07
N GLY A 170 -5.37 -22.52 6.37
CA GLY A 170 -4.61 -21.64 5.49
C GLY A 170 -3.18 -22.13 5.23
N LYS A 171 -2.65 -23.14 5.95
CA LYS A 171 -1.43 -23.83 5.52
C LYS A 171 -1.74 -24.83 4.40
N ASP A 172 -2.68 -25.75 4.62
CA ASP A 172 -3.07 -26.76 3.63
C ASP A 172 -3.64 -26.13 2.33
N PHE A 173 -4.46 -25.10 2.43
CA PHE A 173 -4.99 -24.39 1.25
C PHE A 173 -3.89 -23.68 0.46
N ARG A 174 -2.90 -23.08 1.15
CA ARG A 174 -1.71 -22.53 0.48
C ARG A 174 -0.84 -23.63 -0.11
N ASP A 175 -0.67 -24.77 0.56
CA ASP A 175 0.13 -25.88 0.05
C ASP A 175 -0.54 -26.57 -1.16
N VAL A 176 -1.87 -26.66 -1.21
CA VAL A 176 -2.65 -27.11 -2.38
C VAL A 176 -2.51 -26.11 -3.53
N GLU A 177 -2.70 -24.81 -3.28
CA GLU A 177 -2.57 -23.78 -4.32
C GLU A 177 -1.12 -23.68 -4.84
N ILE A 178 -0.11 -23.81 -3.97
CA ILE A 178 1.31 -23.88 -4.36
C ILE A 178 1.59 -25.10 -5.25
N ARG A 179 0.98 -26.27 -4.98
CA ARG A 179 1.10 -27.45 -5.86
C ARG A 179 0.45 -27.18 -7.21
N ARG A 180 -0.79 -26.67 -7.22
CA ARG A 180 -1.52 -26.32 -8.43
C ARG A 180 -0.75 -25.33 -9.30
N LEU A 181 -0.28 -24.22 -8.73
CA LEU A 181 0.50 -23.21 -9.44
C LEU A 181 1.82 -23.75 -10.01
N ARG A 182 2.46 -24.73 -9.32
CA ARG A 182 3.63 -25.43 -9.85
C ARG A 182 3.29 -26.33 -11.06
N GLU A 183 2.17 -27.03 -11.02
CA GLU A 183 1.71 -27.86 -12.15
C GLU A 183 1.22 -27.03 -13.35
N GLU A 184 0.63 -25.85 -13.11
CA GLU A 184 0.28 -24.89 -14.15
C GLU A 184 1.54 -24.25 -14.76
N LEU A 185 2.52 -23.86 -13.94
CA LEU A 185 3.81 -23.34 -14.42
C LEU A 185 4.60 -24.39 -15.24
N GLN A 186 4.61 -25.65 -14.78
CA GLN A 186 5.28 -26.75 -15.50
C GLN A 186 4.67 -26.96 -16.89
N ARG A 187 3.33 -27.01 -16.99
CA ARG A 187 2.61 -27.12 -18.27
C ARG A 187 2.89 -25.93 -19.20
N ALA A 188 2.89 -24.71 -18.66
CA ALA A 188 3.21 -23.52 -19.45
C ALA A 188 4.65 -23.51 -19.97
N LEU A 189 5.62 -24.06 -19.20
CA LEU A 189 7.00 -24.23 -19.65
C LEU A 189 7.13 -25.29 -20.76
N GLU A 190 6.40 -26.41 -20.65
CA GLU A 190 6.36 -27.46 -21.67
C GLU A 190 5.70 -26.96 -22.97
N GLU A 191 4.57 -26.26 -22.88
CA GLU A 191 3.92 -25.61 -24.04
C GLU A 191 4.84 -24.57 -24.69
N LYS A 192 5.50 -23.72 -23.89
CA LYS A 192 6.49 -22.76 -24.39
C LYS A 192 7.64 -23.47 -25.13
N GLN A 193 8.19 -24.55 -24.58
CA GLN A 193 9.27 -25.31 -25.21
C GLN A 193 8.83 -25.97 -26.52
N MET A 194 7.61 -26.53 -26.58
CA MET A 194 7.03 -27.05 -27.82
C MET A 194 6.82 -25.94 -28.85
N MET A 195 6.34 -24.76 -28.44
CA MET A 195 6.14 -23.65 -29.35
C MET A 195 7.47 -23.06 -29.84
N GLU A 196 8.50 -22.99 -28.98
CA GLU A 196 9.88 -22.62 -29.37
C GLU A 196 10.48 -23.64 -30.34
N SER A 197 10.28 -24.94 -30.15
CA SER A 197 10.78 -25.96 -31.09
C SER A 197 10.06 -25.90 -32.44
N VAL A 198 8.73 -25.74 -32.45
CA VAL A 198 7.95 -25.55 -33.70
C VAL A 198 8.35 -24.26 -34.42
N LEU A 199 8.64 -23.17 -33.70
CA LEU A 199 9.16 -21.92 -34.30
C LEU A 199 10.58 -22.09 -34.86
N LEU A 200 11.43 -22.88 -34.21
CA LEU A 200 12.77 -23.21 -34.71
C LEU A 200 12.68 -24.06 -35.98
N SER A 201 11.92 -25.15 -35.97
CA SER A 201 11.70 -25.98 -37.16
C SER A 201 11.04 -25.19 -38.29
N SER A 202 10.01 -24.37 -38.02
CA SER A 202 9.39 -23.51 -39.04
C SER A 202 10.37 -22.47 -39.62
N ARG A 203 11.36 -22.03 -38.82
CA ARG A 203 12.40 -21.09 -39.25
C ARG A 203 13.50 -21.77 -40.08
N GLU A 204 13.73 -23.06 -39.88
CA GLU A 204 14.64 -23.89 -40.68
C GLU A 204 13.96 -24.44 -41.95
N GLU A 205 12.66 -24.74 -41.89
CA GLU A 205 11.84 -25.21 -43.02
C GLU A 205 11.44 -24.08 -43.99
N LEU A 206 11.47 -22.82 -43.56
CA LEU A 206 11.44 -21.69 -44.48
C LEU A 206 12.65 -21.80 -45.42
N PRO A 207 12.46 -22.09 -46.73
CA PRO A 207 13.57 -22.06 -47.66
C PRO A 207 14.14 -20.64 -47.63
N VAL A 208 15.46 -20.50 -47.80
CA VAL A 208 16.12 -19.19 -47.86
C VAL A 208 15.74 -18.48 -49.18
N ALA A 209 14.49 -18.03 -49.25
CA ALA A 209 13.96 -17.29 -50.36
C ALA A 209 14.76 -15.99 -50.47
N PRO A 210 15.40 -15.71 -51.62
CA PRO A 210 16.27 -14.56 -51.73
C PRO A 210 15.46 -13.29 -51.49
N LYS A 211 15.89 -12.47 -50.52
CA LYS A 211 15.25 -11.23 -50.02
C LYS A 211 14.93 -10.16 -51.09
N GLY A 212 15.18 -10.44 -52.37
CA GLY A 212 14.84 -9.60 -53.52
C GLY A 212 13.65 -10.05 -54.37
N SER A 213 13.01 -11.21 -54.12
CA SER A 213 11.91 -11.69 -55.00
C SER A 213 10.64 -10.84 -54.85
N GLY A 214 10.03 -10.81 -53.65
CA GLY A 214 8.82 -10.01 -53.40
C GLY A 214 9.01 -8.51 -53.63
N LEU A 215 10.23 -7.98 -53.43
CA LEU A 215 10.56 -6.59 -53.76
C LEU A 215 10.53 -6.30 -55.27
N LYS A 216 10.76 -7.29 -56.14
CA LYS A 216 10.61 -7.15 -57.60
C LYS A 216 9.14 -7.19 -57.99
N GLU A 217 8.36 -8.13 -57.46
CA GLU A 217 6.93 -8.24 -57.73
C GLU A 217 6.16 -6.99 -57.27
N VAL A 218 6.43 -6.49 -56.06
CA VAL A 218 5.84 -5.24 -55.56
C VAL A 218 6.20 -4.03 -56.45
N LYS A 219 7.43 -3.97 -56.99
CA LYS A 219 7.83 -2.91 -57.93
C LYS A 219 7.13 -3.03 -59.28
N ILE A 220 6.96 -4.24 -59.80
CA ILE A 220 6.25 -4.50 -61.06
C ILE A 220 4.77 -4.13 -60.89
N LEU A 221 4.11 -4.62 -59.83
CA LEU A 221 2.71 -4.36 -59.54
C LEU A 221 2.44 -2.87 -59.35
N LYS A 222 3.31 -2.15 -58.62
CA LYS A 222 3.19 -0.69 -58.46
C LYS A 222 3.27 0.05 -59.81
N LYS A 223 4.10 -0.41 -60.75
CA LYS A 223 4.20 0.18 -62.09
C LYS A 223 3.00 -0.13 -62.99
N VAL A 224 2.40 -1.32 -62.83
CA VAL A 224 1.13 -1.67 -63.49
C VAL A 224 -0.02 -0.80 -62.97
N VAL A 225 -0.14 -0.65 -61.64
CA VAL A 225 -1.16 0.22 -61.02
C VAL A 225 -1.04 1.66 -61.51
N GLN A 226 0.16 2.24 -61.49
CA GLN A 226 0.40 3.60 -61.98
C GLN A 226 0.00 3.78 -63.46
N THR A 227 0.28 2.77 -64.30
CA THR A 227 -0.09 2.79 -65.73
C THR A 227 -1.62 2.73 -65.91
N LEU A 228 -2.32 1.94 -65.10
CA LEU A 228 -3.79 1.84 -65.12
C LEU A 228 -4.46 3.12 -64.61
N GLU A 229 -3.90 3.78 -63.58
CA GLU A 229 -4.37 5.08 -63.09
C GLU A 229 -4.22 6.18 -64.16
N GLU A 230 -3.10 6.19 -64.88
CA GLU A 230 -2.90 7.08 -66.03
C GLU A 230 -3.88 6.81 -67.18
N GLN A 231 -4.20 5.55 -67.48
CA GLN A 231 -5.20 5.22 -68.50
C GLN A 231 -6.61 5.63 -68.04
N LEU A 232 -6.97 5.38 -66.78
CA LEU A 232 -8.26 5.73 -66.21
C LEU A 232 -8.48 7.26 -66.20
N THR A 233 -7.46 8.05 -65.87
CA THR A 233 -7.53 9.52 -65.93
C THR A 233 -7.64 10.03 -67.36
N LYS A 234 -6.89 9.46 -68.32
CA LYS A 234 -7.01 9.77 -69.75
C LYS A 234 -8.41 9.46 -70.29
N GLU A 235 -8.99 8.29 -69.96
CA GLU A 235 -10.36 7.94 -70.36
C GLU A 235 -11.42 8.83 -69.71
N ARG A 236 -11.33 9.11 -68.39
CA ARG A 236 -12.23 10.07 -67.73
C ARG A 236 -12.21 11.44 -68.42
N ALA A 237 -11.03 11.94 -68.79
CA ALA A 237 -10.90 13.20 -69.52
C ALA A 237 -11.50 13.14 -70.94
N LYS A 238 -11.34 12.03 -71.68
CA LYS A 238 -12.02 11.83 -72.98
C LYS A 238 -13.53 11.80 -72.82
N HIS A 239 -14.05 10.99 -71.90
CA HIS A 239 -15.49 10.87 -71.63
C HIS A 239 -16.10 12.21 -71.20
N GLN A 240 -15.41 12.98 -70.35
CA GLN A 240 -15.86 14.32 -69.95
C GLN A 240 -15.92 15.29 -71.13
N ARG A 241 -14.91 15.28 -72.02
CA ARG A 241 -14.90 16.10 -73.25
C ARG A 241 -16.02 15.70 -74.22
N LEU A 242 -16.27 14.40 -74.40
CA LEU A 242 -17.36 13.89 -75.23
C LEU A 242 -18.75 14.21 -74.65
N ALA A 243 -18.91 14.15 -73.33
CA ALA A 243 -20.13 14.58 -72.65
C ALA A 243 -20.37 16.09 -72.80
N ALA A 244 -19.31 16.91 -72.68
CA ALA A 244 -19.39 18.36 -72.88
C ALA A 244 -19.78 18.73 -74.32
N ARG A 245 -19.20 18.04 -75.33
CA ARG A 245 -19.60 18.22 -76.74
C ARG A 245 -21.07 17.86 -76.98
N ARG A 246 -21.51 16.69 -76.52
CA ARG A 246 -22.93 16.28 -76.66
C ARG A 246 -23.89 17.22 -75.93
N LEU A 247 -23.48 17.80 -74.79
CA LEU A 247 -24.27 18.83 -74.11
C LEU A 247 -24.33 20.13 -74.91
N GLN A 248 -23.24 20.54 -75.58
CA GLN A 248 -23.22 21.70 -76.46
C GLN A 248 -24.07 21.49 -77.72
N GLU A 249 -23.96 20.34 -78.37
CA GLU A 249 -24.78 19.92 -79.51
C GLU A 249 -26.27 19.86 -79.11
N SER A 250 -26.60 19.27 -77.96
CA SER A 250 -27.97 19.24 -77.44
C SER A 250 -28.54 20.63 -77.11
N ARG A 251 -27.70 21.59 -76.71
CA ARG A 251 -28.12 22.99 -76.51
C ARG A 251 -28.37 23.68 -77.85
N GLN A 252 -27.48 23.51 -78.83
CA GLN A 252 -27.66 24.06 -80.18
C GLN A 252 -28.93 23.52 -80.85
N LEU A 253 -29.20 22.22 -80.73
CA LEU A 253 -30.45 21.61 -81.21
C LEU A 253 -31.69 22.13 -80.48
N ALA A 254 -31.60 22.38 -79.17
CA ALA A 254 -32.71 22.97 -78.40
C ALA A 254 -32.99 24.42 -78.82
N ASP A 255 -31.95 25.23 -79.06
CA ASP A 255 -32.07 26.60 -79.57
C ASP A 255 -32.63 26.64 -81.01
N GLU A 256 -32.30 25.64 -81.83
CA GLU A 256 -32.82 25.49 -83.21
C GLU A 256 -34.30 25.07 -83.21
N VAL A 257 -34.70 24.12 -82.35
CA VAL A 257 -36.12 23.75 -82.15
C VAL A 257 -36.93 24.93 -81.58
N GLY A 258 -36.34 25.72 -80.67
CA GLY A 258 -36.95 26.93 -80.12
C GLY A 258 -37.18 28.06 -81.13
N ARG A 259 -36.63 27.97 -82.35
CA ARG A 259 -36.85 28.94 -83.45
C ARG A 259 -37.94 28.54 -84.45
N ARG A 260 -38.62 27.40 -84.31
CA ARG A 260 -39.79 27.05 -85.14
C ARG A 260 -41.11 27.51 -84.50
N PRO A 261 -41.97 28.26 -85.23
CA PRO A 261 -43.26 28.73 -84.70
C PRO A 261 -44.29 27.58 -84.57
N PRO A 262 -45.29 27.72 -83.68
CA PRO A 262 -46.20 26.63 -83.31
C PRO A 262 -47.31 26.40 -84.35
N GLY A 263 -47.75 25.15 -84.50
CA GLY A 263 -48.85 24.79 -85.39
C GLY A 263 -49.49 23.44 -85.09
N LEU A 264 -50.72 23.52 -84.58
CA LEU A 264 -51.84 22.56 -84.72
C LEU A 264 -51.82 21.23 -83.91
N GLU A 265 -52.66 21.23 -82.87
CA GLU A 265 -53.44 20.09 -82.35
C GLU A 265 -54.50 19.64 -83.40
N VAL A 266 -55.31 18.56 -83.35
CA VAL A 266 -55.86 17.60 -82.35
C VAL A 266 -56.30 16.31 -83.15
N PRO A 267 -57.25 15.41 -82.75
CA PRO A 267 -57.47 14.60 -81.52
C PRO A 267 -57.66 13.07 -81.81
N GLY A 268 -57.92 12.23 -80.77
CA GLY A 268 -58.61 10.92 -80.95
C GLY A 268 -58.47 9.89 -79.80
N GLU A 269 -59.59 9.52 -79.14
CA GLU A 269 -59.70 8.55 -78.02
C GLU A 269 -59.56 7.06 -78.44
N GLY A 270 -59.37 6.04 -77.58
CA GLY A 270 -59.33 5.89 -76.10
C GLY A 270 -58.71 4.49 -75.74
N ARG A 271 -58.97 3.76 -74.62
CA ARG A 271 -59.86 3.87 -73.43
C ARG A 271 -59.34 2.97 -72.27
N HIS A 272 -59.44 3.43 -71.01
CA HIS A 272 -59.50 2.66 -69.72
C HIS A 272 -58.37 1.66 -69.32
N PRO A 273 -58.26 1.22 -68.02
CA PRO A 273 -58.92 1.64 -66.76
C PRO A 273 -57.92 2.14 -65.66
N PRO A 274 -58.36 2.49 -64.43
CA PRO A 274 -57.50 3.14 -63.40
C PRO A 274 -57.09 2.24 -62.21
N SER A 275 -56.03 2.62 -61.48
CA SER A 275 -55.93 2.54 -60.00
C SER A 275 -54.68 3.28 -59.47
N ALA A 276 -54.69 3.67 -58.18
CA ALA A 276 -53.71 4.58 -57.56
C ALA A 276 -52.55 3.87 -56.84
N GLY A 277 -51.40 4.55 -56.67
CA GLY A 277 -50.23 3.97 -55.98
C GLY A 277 -49.02 4.87 -55.72
N ARG A 278 -49.16 5.90 -54.87
CA ARG A 278 -48.17 6.37 -53.86
C ARG A 278 -46.68 6.47 -54.30
N ALA A 279 -46.18 7.64 -54.70
CA ALA A 279 -45.55 8.68 -53.85
C ALA A 279 -44.17 8.33 -53.22
N GLY A 280 -43.17 9.17 -53.49
CA GLY A 280 -41.79 9.04 -53.00
C GLY A 280 -40.96 10.32 -53.13
N ARG A 281 -41.42 11.42 -52.52
CA ARG A 281 -40.69 12.70 -52.41
C ARG A 281 -39.58 12.57 -51.36
N VAL A 282 -38.37 13.06 -51.65
CA VAL A 282 -37.50 13.69 -50.63
C VAL A 282 -36.87 14.94 -51.23
N MET A 283 -37.11 16.09 -50.61
CA MET A 283 -36.41 17.34 -50.92
C MET A 283 -35.20 17.52 -50.01
N VAL A 284 -34.13 18.01 -50.63
CA VAL A 284 -33.17 18.99 -50.12
C VAL A 284 -33.55 19.67 -48.79
N LEU A 285 -32.61 19.70 -47.84
CA LEU A 285 -32.10 20.92 -47.19
C LEU A 285 -30.88 20.57 -46.34
N GLY A 286 -29.81 21.35 -46.47
CA GLY A 286 -28.66 21.29 -45.56
C GLY A 286 -28.51 22.63 -44.86
N LEU A 287 -27.90 22.61 -43.66
CA LEU A 287 -27.22 23.76 -43.05
C LEU A 287 -26.14 23.23 -42.09
N ARG A 288 -25.18 24.10 -41.75
CA ARG A 288 -23.88 23.75 -41.14
C ARG A 288 -23.88 23.91 -39.59
N PRO A 289 -22.75 24.22 -38.90
CA PRO A 289 -21.91 23.23 -38.20
C PRO A 289 -21.75 23.53 -36.69
N VAL A 290 -21.11 22.64 -35.93
CA VAL A 290 -20.63 22.95 -34.56
C VAL A 290 -19.20 22.44 -34.35
N THR A 291 -18.48 23.09 -33.44
CA THR A 291 -17.02 23.17 -33.28
C THR A 291 -16.41 22.20 -32.26
N HIS A 292 -15.08 22.01 -32.41
CA HIS A 292 -14.06 21.79 -31.37
C HIS A 292 -14.49 21.90 -29.88
N LEU A 293 -14.21 20.86 -29.09
CA LEU A 293 -13.40 20.88 -27.85
C LEU A 293 -13.14 19.40 -27.43
N GLU A 294 -11.93 18.84 -27.50
CA GLU A 294 -10.77 18.94 -26.58
C GLU A 294 -10.89 18.20 -25.22
N LEU A 295 -9.80 17.48 -24.90
CA LEU A 295 -9.30 17.06 -23.57
C LEU A 295 -9.89 15.85 -22.80
N ARG A 296 -8.99 14.85 -22.68
CA ARG A 296 -8.60 14.08 -21.47
C ARG A 296 -9.61 13.17 -20.74
N GLY A 297 -9.17 11.91 -20.58
CA GLY A 297 -8.85 11.44 -19.23
C GLY A 297 -9.39 10.05 -18.85
N SER A 298 -8.45 9.13 -18.57
CA SER A 298 -8.57 7.98 -17.67
C SER A 298 -9.75 7.00 -17.88
N LEU A 299 -9.42 5.79 -18.35
CA LEU A 299 -9.16 4.63 -17.48
C LEU A 299 -8.25 3.62 -18.21
#